data_AF-A0A6L6D5G9-F1
#
_entry.id   AF-A0A6L6D5G9-F1
#
_cell.length_a   1.000
_cell.length_b   1.000
_cell.length_c   1.000
_cell.angle_alpha   90.00
_cell.angle_beta   90.00
_cell.angle_gamma   90.00
#
_symmetry.space_group_name_H-M   'P 1'
#
loop_
_entity.id
_entity.type
_entity.pdbx_description
1 polymer ?
#
loop_
_entity_poly.entity_id
_entity_poly.type
_entity_poly.pdbx_seq_one_letter_code
_entity_poly.pdbx_strand_id
1 'polypeptide(L)'
;MRKTFGRVFIGTCISLLTLMWIYALFFASKESVNQIEDKVWQGRAEAICNETAVARKELADYRLITDMGPDALSERADIVDKATAMLVQMVNQLASSTPTDAKGAELVPLWIADYRTYISDRNAYSQMLRAGINDAFAETMIDGLPLSEKIATFAADNYMVSCKPPRDLSV
;
A
#
# COMPACT_ATOMS: atom_id res chain seq x y z
N MET A 1 53.40 22.83 -2.64
CA MET A 1 52.90 21.48 -2.97
C MET A 1 51.62 21.11 -2.23
N ARG A 2 51.57 21.12 -0.88
CA ARG A 2 50.38 20.70 -0.10
C ARG A 2 49.08 21.51 -0.38
N LYS A 3 49.18 22.83 -0.58
CA LYS A 3 48.03 23.70 -0.94
C LYS A 3 47.50 23.44 -2.36
N THR A 4 48.38 23.12 -3.31
CA THR A 4 48.01 22.82 -4.70
C THR A 4 47.29 21.47 -4.78
N PHE A 5 47.76 20.47 -4.04
CA PHE A 5 47.12 19.16 -3.94
C PHE A 5 45.71 19.25 -3.33
N GLY A 6 45.54 20.04 -2.26
CA GLY A 6 44.23 20.26 -1.64
C GLY A 6 43.24 20.96 -2.58
N ARG A 7 43.68 21.93 -3.38
CA ARG A 7 42.82 22.61 -4.36
C ARG A 7 42.39 21.69 -5.50
N VAL A 8 43.29 20.85 -5.99
CA VAL A 8 42.98 19.86 -7.03
C VAL A 8 41.98 18.85 -6.50
N PHE A 9 42.20 18.30 -5.30
CA PHE A 9 41.28 17.34 -4.68
C PHE A 9 39.88 17.92 -4.48
N ILE A 10 39.76 19.13 -3.92
CA ILE A 10 38.48 19.81 -3.74
C ILE A 10 37.80 20.07 -5.08
N GLY A 11 38.55 20.54 -6.08
CA GLY A 11 38.03 20.74 -7.44
C GLY A 11 37.46 19.45 -8.02
N THR A 12 38.18 18.33 -7.91
CA THR A 12 37.71 17.01 -8.36
C THR A 12 36.44 16.57 -7.64
N CYS A 13 36.37 16.70 -6.30
CA CYS A 13 35.16 16.36 -5.54
C CYS A 13 33.95 17.18 -5.98
N ILE A 14 34.12 18.50 -6.17
CA ILE A 14 33.05 19.37 -6.66
C ILE A 14 32.61 18.95 -8.07
N SER A 15 33.56 18.66 -8.97
CA SER A 15 33.23 18.20 -10.31
C SER A 15 32.45 16.88 -10.31
N LEU A 16 32.86 15.91 -9.49
CA LEU A 16 32.16 14.62 -9.38
C LEU A 16 30.74 14.78 -8.80
N LEU A 17 30.58 15.61 -7.76
CA LEU A 17 29.26 15.92 -7.21
C LEU A 17 28.36 16.60 -8.25
N THR A 18 28.88 17.57 -9.00
CA THR A 18 28.13 18.24 -10.07
C THR A 18 27.72 17.25 -11.16
N LEU A 19 28.62 16.37 -11.60
CA LEU A 19 28.31 15.34 -12.59
C LEU A 19 27.27 14.34 -12.09
N MET A 20 27.36 13.92 -10.82
CA MET A 20 26.37 13.06 -10.17
C MET A 20 24.97 13.71 -10.18
N TRP A 21 24.86 14.98 -9.82
CA TRP A 21 23.58 15.69 -9.81
C TRP A 21 23.02 15.91 -11.22
N ILE A 22 23.87 16.24 -12.20
CA ILE A 22 23.44 16.33 -13.60
C ILE A 22 22.88 14.98 -14.05
N TYR A 23 23.58 13.88 -13.74
CA TYR A 23 23.08 12.55 -14.05
C TYR A 23 21.73 12.27 -13.38
N ALA A 24 21.63 12.49 -12.06
CA ALA A 24 20.43 12.21 -11.28
C ALA A 24 19.20 13.03 -11.74
N LEU A 25 19.39 14.29 -12.15
CA LEU A 25 18.28 15.17 -12.51
C LEU A 25 17.83 15.05 -13.97
N PHE A 26 18.75 14.72 -14.88
CA PHE A 26 18.48 14.74 -16.33
C PHE A 26 18.50 13.38 -17.00
N PHE A 27 19.22 12.39 -16.45
CA PHE A 27 19.46 11.11 -17.12
C PHE A 27 18.94 9.89 -16.35
N ALA A 28 18.83 9.95 -15.02
CA ALA A 28 18.26 8.87 -14.24
C ALA A 28 16.78 8.63 -14.62
N SER A 29 16.39 7.36 -14.73
CA SER A 29 14.99 7.02 -15.00
C SER A 29 14.09 7.57 -13.92
N LYS A 30 12.97 8.16 -14.33
CA LYS A 30 11.92 8.66 -13.43
C LYS A 30 10.83 7.62 -13.19
N GLU A 31 10.93 6.45 -13.82
CA GLU A 31 10.01 5.34 -13.60
C GLU A 31 10.27 4.74 -12.23
N SER A 32 9.20 4.49 -11.48
CA SER A 32 9.36 3.87 -10.18
C SER A 32 9.80 2.42 -10.33
N VAL A 33 10.57 1.93 -9.35
CA VAL A 33 11.06 0.55 -9.35
C VAL A 33 9.89 -0.45 -9.39
N ASN A 34 8.71 -0.08 -8.88
CA ASN A 34 7.52 -0.93 -8.88
C ASN A 34 6.62 -0.77 -10.10
N GLN A 35 6.85 0.23 -10.96
CA GLN A 35 5.98 0.49 -12.11
C GLN A 35 6.04 -0.68 -13.11
N ILE A 36 4.87 -1.20 -13.46
CA ILE A 36 4.65 -2.21 -14.49
C ILE A 36 4.22 -1.53 -15.80
N GLU A 37 4.42 -2.23 -16.92
CA GLU A 37 4.16 -1.67 -18.25
C GLU A 37 2.72 -1.92 -18.73
N ASP A 38 2.05 -2.96 -18.22
CA ASP A 38 0.70 -3.33 -18.66
C ASP A 38 -0.37 -2.32 -18.17
N LYS A 39 -0.61 -1.30 -19.00
CA LYS A 39 -1.62 -0.26 -18.76
C LYS A 39 -3.05 -0.79 -18.79
N VAL A 40 -3.31 -1.88 -19.51
CA VAL A 40 -4.64 -2.48 -19.58
C VAL A 40 -4.96 -3.18 -18.26
N TRP A 41 -4.00 -3.94 -17.72
CA TRP A 41 -4.14 -4.54 -16.41
C TRP A 41 -4.30 -3.48 -15.31
N GLN A 42 -3.48 -2.43 -15.32
CA GLN A 42 -3.58 -1.29 -14.38
C GLN A 42 -4.97 -0.64 -14.42
N GLY A 43 -5.48 -0.32 -15.61
CA GLY A 43 -6.80 0.32 -15.76
C GLY A 43 -7.95 -0.55 -15.24
N ARG A 44 -7.91 -1.87 -15.48
CA ARG A 44 -8.90 -2.79 -14.93
C ARG A 44 -8.78 -2.92 -13.42
N ALA A 45 -7.57 -3.03 -12.90
CA ALA A 45 -7.33 -3.13 -11.47
C ALA A 45 -7.85 -1.89 -10.75
N GLU A 46 -7.58 -0.69 -11.27
CA GLU A 46 -8.14 0.55 -10.75
C GLU A 46 -9.67 0.53 -10.73
N ALA A 47 -10.33 0.07 -11.80
CA ALA A 47 -11.78 -0.04 -11.85
C ALA A 47 -12.34 -0.97 -10.76
N ILE A 48 -11.76 -2.16 -10.59
CA ILE A 48 -12.14 -3.14 -9.56
C ILE A 48 -11.99 -2.54 -8.15
N CYS A 49 -10.85 -1.91 -7.89
CA CYS A 49 -10.57 -1.31 -6.59
C CYS A 49 -11.46 -0.11 -6.31
N ASN A 50 -11.73 0.73 -7.31
CA ASN A 50 -12.63 1.88 -7.16
C ASN A 50 -14.05 1.45 -6.84
N GLU A 51 -14.59 0.44 -7.53
CA GLU A 51 -15.89 -0.13 -7.23
C GLU A 51 -15.96 -0.61 -5.77
N THR A 52 -14.94 -1.35 -5.33
CA THR A 52 -14.82 -1.85 -3.95
C THR A 52 -14.72 -0.69 -2.95
N ALA A 53 -13.93 0.33 -3.25
CA ALA A 53 -13.72 1.49 -2.38
C ALA A 53 -15.00 2.32 -2.22
N VAL A 54 -15.76 2.51 -3.30
CA VAL A 54 -17.08 3.16 -3.25
C VAL A 54 -18.04 2.34 -2.39
N ALA A 55 -18.18 1.05 -2.67
CA ALA A 55 -19.13 0.20 -1.95
C ALA A 55 -18.79 0.08 -0.45
N ARG A 56 -17.50 0.11 -0.08
CA ARG A 56 -17.08 0.09 1.33
C ARG A 56 -17.36 1.37 2.10
N LYS A 57 -17.43 2.55 1.44
CA LYS A 57 -17.78 3.81 2.12
C LYS A 57 -19.17 3.77 2.73
N GLU A 58 -20.09 3.01 2.15
CA GLU A 58 -21.45 2.80 2.67
C GLU A 58 -21.47 2.02 4.00
N LEU A 59 -20.37 1.36 4.38
CA LEU A 59 -20.23 0.65 5.65
C LEU A 59 -19.65 1.52 6.77
N ALA A 60 -19.30 2.78 6.50
CA ALA A 60 -18.66 3.63 7.49
C ALA A 60 -19.60 3.93 8.66
N ASP A 61 -19.16 3.59 9.88
CA ASP A 61 -19.84 3.93 11.12
C ASP A 61 -18.99 4.91 11.92
N TYR A 62 -19.50 6.13 12.08
CA TYR A 62 -18.81 7.23 12.74
C TYR A 62 -19.26 7.43 14.20
N ARG A 63 -20.08 6.53 14.75
CA ARG A 63 -20.50 6.59 16.15
C ARG A 63 -19.30 6.38 17.07
N LEU A 64 -19.28 7.08 18.20
CA LEU A 64 -18.28 6.82 19.24
C LEU A 64 -18.62 5.50 19.93
N ILE A 65 -17.60 4.69 20.24
CA ILE A 65 -17.79 3.41 20.95
C ILE A 65 -18.47 3.63 22.32
N THR A 66 -18.26 4.77 22.97
CA THR A 66 -18.90 5.12 24.24
C THR A 66 -20.41 5.31 24.14
N ASP A 67 -20.93 5.59 22.94
CA ASP A 67 -22.35 5.80 22.68
C ASP A 67 -23.06 4.49 22.29
N MET A 68 -22.32 3.38 22.24
CA MET A 68 -22.80 2.07 21.87
C MET A 68 -23.04 1.22 23.11
N GLY A 69 -24.12 0.41 23.06
CA GLY A 69 -24.52 -0.47 24.16
C GLY A 69 -23.51 -1.58 24.48
N PRO A 70 -23.86 -2.57 25.31
CA PRO A 70 -22.93 -3.64 25.72
C PRO A 70 -22.32 -4.42 24.53
N ASP A 71 -22.97 -4.40 23.37
CA ASP A 71 -22.56 -5.13 22.16
C ASP A 71 -21.73 -4.29 21.17
N ALA A 72 -21.31 -3.06 21.57
CA ALA A 72 -20.58 -2.10 20.74
C ALA A 72 -19.41 -2.70 19.92
N LEU A 73 -18.57 -3.49 20.59
CA LEU A 73 -17.39 -4.07 19.96
C LEU A 73 -17.75 -5.20 18.99
N SER A 74 -18.82 -5.96 19.29
CA SER A 74 -19.33 -6.98 18.37
C SER A 74 -19.93 -6.34 17.12
N GLU A 75 -20.72 -5.27 17.27
CA GLU A 75 -21.27 -4.52 16.12
C GLU A 75 -20.14 -3.97 15.23
N ARG A 76 -19.08 -3.41 15.85
CA ARG A 76 -17.90 -2.95 15.12
C ARG A 76 -17.21 -4.10 14.38
N ALA A 77 -17.02 -5.25 15.03
CA ALA A 77 -16.43 -6.43 14.41
C ALA A 77 -17.21 -6.86 13.16
N ASP A 78 -18.55 -6.82 13.20
CA ASP A 78 -19.38 -7.17 12.05
C ASP A 78 -19.22 -6.20 10.87
N ILE A 79 -18.99 -4.91 11.14
CA ILE A 79 -18.65 -3.92 10.11
C ILE A 79 -17.28 -4.23 9.51
N VAL A 80 -16.28 -4.52 10.35
CA VAL A 80 -14.93 -4.91 9.91
C VAL A 80 -14.98 -6.14 9.02
N ASP A 81 -15.76 -7.16 9.38
CA ASP A 81 -15.90 -8.39 8.60
C ASP A 81 -16.54 -8.13 7.24
N LYS A 82 -17.63 -7.37 7.19
CA LYS A 82 -18.27 -6.98 5.93
C LYS A 82 -17.30 -6.24 5.02
N ALA A 83 -16.60 -5.24 5.56
CA ALA A 83 -15.60 -4.48 4.82
C ALA A 83 -14.44 -5.37 4.34
N THR A 84 -14.01 -6.33 5.16
CA THR A 84 -12.89 -7.25 4.83
C THR A 84 -13.30 -8.28 3.78
N ALA A 85 -14.53 -8.78 3.81
CA ALA A 85 -15.06 -9.67 2.77
C ALA A 85 -15.07 -9.00 1.38
N MET A 86 -15.34 -7.69 1.33
CA MET A 86 -15.26 -6.92 0.07
C MET A 86 -13.81 -6.83 -0.43
N LEU A 87 -12.82 -6.68 0.45
CA LEU A 87 -11.40 -6.74 0.07
C LEU A 87 -11.01 -8.14 -0.43
N VAL A 88 -11.52 -9.22 0.17
CA VAL A 88 -11.29 -10.58 -0.32
C VAL A 88 -11.79 -10.74 -1.75
N GLN A 89 -13.01 -10.26 -2.04
CA GLN A 89 -13.58 -10.31 -3.38
C GLN A 89 -12.74 -9.50 -4.37
N MET A 90 -12.37 -8.27 -4.00
CA MET A 90 -11.49 -7.40 -4.79
C MET A 90 -10.17 -8.10 -5.14
N VAL A 91 -9.47 -8.64 -4.14
CA VAL A 91 -8.18 -9.32 -4.32
C VAL A 91 -8.32 -10.57 -5.20
N ASN A 92 -9.41 -11.33 -5.05
CA ASN A 92 -9.67 -12.48 -5.92
C ASN A 92 -9.97 -12.07 -7.37
N GLN A 93 -10.68 -10.96 -7.59
CA GLN A 93 -10.90 -10.42 -8.93
C GLN A 93 -9.60 -9.92 -9.58
N LEU A 94 -8.76 -9.21 -8.83
CA LEU A 94 -7.43 -8.79 -9.30
C LEU A 94 -6.56 -10.00 -9.69
N ALA A 95 -6.59 -11.05 -8.86
CA ALA A 95 -5.85 -12.29 -9.10
C ALA A 95 -6.40 -13.16 -10.24
N SER A 96 -7.58 -12.84 -10.80
CA SER A 96 -8.18 -13.62 -11.90
C SER A 96 -7.40 -13.52 -13.21
N SER A 97 -6.42 -12.62 -13.29
CA SER A 97 -5.54 -12.48 -14.44
C SER A 97 -4.23 -11.81 -14.06
N THR A 98 -3.18 -12.12 -14.81
CA THR A 98 -1.83 -11.60 -14.59
C THR A 98 -1.53 -10.51 -15.61
N PRO A 99 -0.72 -9.49 -15.28
CA PRO A 99 -0.16 -8.59 -16.28
C PRO A 99 0.58 -9.36 -17.38
N THR A 100 0.58 -8.80 -18.58
CA THR A 100 1.23 -9.41 -19.75
C THR A 100 2.70 -9.03 -19.86
N ASP A 101 3.14 -7.95 -19.20
CA ASP A 101 4.55 -7.58 -19.12
C ASP A 101 5.30 -8.43 -18.08
N ALA A 102 6.57 -8.74 -18.36
CA ALA A 102 7.37 -9.67 -17.54
C ALA A 102 7.51 -9.22 -16.08
N LYS A 103 7.69 -7.90 -15.87
CA LYS A 103 7.84 -7.31 -14.54
C LYS A 103 6.53 -7.38 -13.77
N GLY A 104 5.41 -7.04 -14.40
CA GLY A 104 4.08 -7.18 -13.81
C GLY A 104 3.73 -8.63 -13.47
N ALA A 105 4.09 -9.58 -14.32
CA ALA A 105 3.88 -11.01 -14.06
C ALA A 105 4.66 -11.52 -12.82
N GLU A 106 5.79 -10.90 -12.50
CA GLU A 106 6.56 -11.19 -11.29
C GLU A 106 6.03 -10.44 -10.05
N LEU A 107 5.78 -9.13 -10.17
CA LEU A 107 5.49 -8.27 -9.02
C LEU A 107 4.04 -8.37 -8.53
N VAL A 108 3.07 -8.48 -9.43
CA VAL A 108 1.64 -8.49 -9.05
C VAL A 108 1.29 -9.66 -8.12
N PRO A 109 1.75 -10.91 -8.34
CA PRO A 109 1.52 -11.99 -7.38
C PRO A 109 2.04 -11.71 -5.98
N LEU A 110 3.21 -11.06 -5.85
CA LEU A 110 3.79 -10.67 -4.56
C LEU A 110 2.94 -9.60 -3.86
N TRP A 111 2.51 -8.59 -4.62
CA TRP A 111 1.62 -7.54 -4.11
C TRP A 111 0.24 -8.08 -3.69
N ILE A 112 -0.30 -9.07 -4.43
CA ILE A 112 -1.52 -9.78 -4.05
C ILE A 112 -1.33 -10.60 -2.77
N ALA A 113 -0.15 -11.22 -2.58
CA ALA A 113 0.17 -11.93 -1.35
C ALA A 113 0.25 -10.97 -0.15
N ASP A 114 0.85 -9.79 -0.31
CA ASP A 114 0.84 -8.73 0.71
C ASP A 114 -0.60 -8.34 1.08
N TYR A 115 -1.48 -8.17 0.08
CA TYR A 115 -2.89 -7.88 0.33
C TYR A 115 -3.60 -9.00 1.12
N ARG A 116 -3.26 -10.27 0.88
CA ARG A 116 -3.81 -11.40 1.63
C ARG A 116 -3.34 -11.41 3.08
N THR A 117 -2.09 -11.04 3.35
CA THR A 117 -1.59 -10.83 4.72
C THR A 117 -2.33 -9.69 5.40
N TYR A 118 -2.52 -8.56 4.72
CA TYR A 118 -3.30 -7.44 5.25
C TYR A 118 -4.74 -7.82 5.60
N ILE A 119 -5.39 -8.64 4.76
CA ILE A 119 -6.72 -9.22 5.06
C ILE A 119 -6.69 -10.10 6.31
N SER A 120 -5.64 -10.90 6.50
CA SER A 120 -5.46 -11.71 7.71
C SER A 120 -5.36 -10.85 8.97
N ASP A 121 -4.62 -9.75 8.91
CA ASP A 121 -4.48 -8.80 10.03
C ASP A 121 -5.85 -8.21 10.41
N ARG A 122 -6.67 -7.83 9.41
CA ARG A 122 -8.04 -7.33 9.64
C ARG A 122 -8.95 -8.38 10.28
N ASN A 123 -8.84 -9.64 9.87
CA ASN A 123 -9.60 -10.74 10.47
C ASN A 123 -9.19 -10.98 11.92
N ALA A 124 -7.90 -10.86 12.24
CA ALA A 124 -7.41 -10.96 13.61
C ALA A 124 -7.96 -9.81 14.47
N TYR A 125 -7.98 -8.59 13.93
CA TYR A 125 -8.57 -7.43 14.60
C TYR A 125 -10.05 -7.60 14.92
N SER A 126 -10.84 -8.10 13.96
CA SER A 126 -12.25 -8.43 14.18
C SER A 126 -12.45 -9.45 15.31
N GLN A 127 -11.59 -10.47 15.39
CA GLN A 127 -11.63 -11.45 16.49
C GLN A 127 -11.30 -10.82 17.85
N MET A 128 -10.34 -9.88 17.90
CA MET A 128 -10.02 -9.14 19.13
C MET A 128 -11.23 -8.34 19.63
N LEU A 129 -11.92 -7.63 18.72
CA LEU A 129 -13.13 -6.88 19.07
C LEU A 129 -14.22 -7.80 19.63
N ARG A 130 -14.42 -8.99 19.05
CA ARG A 130 -15.37 -9.99 19.57
C ARG A 130 -14.96 -10.57 20.92
N ALA A 131 -13.67 -10.58 21.23
CA ALA A 131 -13.16 -10.95 22.54
C ALA A 131 -13.25 -9.81 23.58
N GLY A 132 -13.81 -8.64 23.20
CA GLY A 132 -13.92 -7.47 24.06
C GLY A 132 -12.63 -6.64 24.16
N ILE A 133 -11.65 -6.89 23.29
CA ILE A 133 -10.37 -6.18 23.26
C ILE A 133 -10.47 -5.02 22.27
N ASN A 134 -10.37 -3.79 22.77
CA ASN A 134 -10.50 -2.56 21.98
C ASN A 134 -9.14 -1.84 21.82
N ASP A 135 -8.12 -2.59 21.41
CA ASP A 135 -6.83 -2.01 21.06
C ASP A 135 -6.87 -1.35 19.68
N ALA A 136 -5.84 -0.57 19.36
CA ALA A 136 -5.66 -0.04 18.02
C ALA A 136 -5.42 -1.18 17.01
N PHE A 137 -5.86 -0.99 15.76
CA PHE A 137 -5.57 -1.92 14.69
C PHE A 137 -4.05 -2.02 14.47
N ALA A 138 -3.52 -3.25 14.53
CA ALA A 138 -2.13 -3.55 14.27
C ALA A 138 -1.99 -4.31 12.95
N GLU A 139 -1.04 -3.86 12.12
CA GLU A 139 -0.71 -4.47 10.84
C GLU A 139 0.62 -5.22 10.94
N THR A 140 0.81 -6.21 10.08
CA THR A 140 2.11 -6.83 9.86
C THR A 140 3.14 -5.75 9.47
N MET A 141 4.33 -5.80 10.07
CA MET A 141 5.42 -4.87 9.78
C MET A 141 6.42 -5.52 8.82
N ILE A 142 6.76 -4.83 7.73
CA ILE A 142 7.82 -5.22 6.78
C ILE A 142 8.88 -4.14 6.75
N ASP A 143 10.13 -4.50 7.01
CA ASP A 143 11.28 -3.58 7.02
C ASP A 143 11.06 -2.34 7.91
N GLY A 144 10.33 -2.52 9.02
CA GLY A 144 10.01 -1.45 9.97
C GLY A 144 8.87 -0.52 9.53
N LEU A 145 8.19 -0.81 8.43
CA LEU A 145 7.02 -0.07 7.95
C LEU A 145 5.75 -0.93 8.01
N PRO A 146 4.57 -0.32 8.20
CA PRO A 146 3.31 -1.05 8.09
C PRO A 146 3.13 -1.63 6.69
N LEU A 147 2.63 -2.86 6.59
CA LEU A 147 2.39 -3.54 5.32
C LEU A 147 1.52 -2.72 4.36
N SER A 148 0.56 -1.97 4.91
CA SER A 148 -0.32 -1.11 4.13
C SER A 148 0.44 -0.06 3.31
N GLU A 149 1.56 0.45 3.82
CA GLU A 149 2.41 1.41 3.11
C GLU A 149 3.06 0.76 1.87
N LYS A 150 3.60 -0.46 2.00
CA LYS A 150 4.16 -1.22 0.86
C LYS A 150 3.10 -1.43 -0.24
N ILE A 151 1.91 -1.86 0.15
CA ILE A 151 0.79 -2.07 -0.77
C ILE A 151 0.38 -0.75 -1.44
N ALA A 152 0.31 0.35 -0.67
CA ALA A 152 -0.07 1.67 -1.15
C ALA A 152 0.96 2.27 -2.12
N THR A 153 2.26 2.07 -1.88
CA THR A 153 3.33 2.50 -2.77
C THR A 153 3.22 1.83 -4.12
N PHE A 154 3.08 0.50 -4.17
CA PHE A 154 2.88 -0.21 -5.43
C PHE A 154 1.65 0.29 -6.20
N ALA A 155 0.54 0.50 -5.50
CA ALA A 155 -0.68 1.02 -6.10
C ALA A 155 -0.50 2.43 -6.70
N ALA A 156 0.20 3.32 -5.97
CA ALA A 156 0.50 4.68 -6.44
C ALA A 156 1.44 4.69 -7.66
N ASP A 157 2.51 3.90 -7.59
CA ASP A 157 3.51 3.72 -8.63
C ASP A 157 2.94 3.19 -9.95
N ASN A 158 1.79 2.52 -9.88
CA ASN A 158 1.11 1.90 -11.00
C ASN A 158 -0.19 2.60 -11.42
N TYR A 159 -0.42 3.83 -10.93
CA TYR A 159 -1.61 4.63 -11.25
C TYR A 159 -2.94 3.97 -10.88
N MET A 160 -2.92 3.09 -9.87
CA MET A 160 -4.09 2.39 -9.33
C MET A 160 -4.42 2.95 -7.96
N VAL A 161 -4.70 4.26 -7.88
CA VAL A 161 -4.84 4.97 -6.59
C VAL A 161 -5.96 4.39 -5.72
N SER A 162 -7.03 3.87 -6.33
CA SER A 162 -8.13 3.24 -5.59
C SER A 162 -7.75 1.88 -5.01
N CYS A 163 -6.67 1.25 -5.50
CA CYS A 163 -6.12 0.01 -4.95
C CYS A 163 -5.22 0.21 -3.73
N LYS A 164 -5.14 1.42 -3.16
CA LYS A 164 -4.49 1.61 -1.86
C LYS A 164 -5.31 0.92 -0.75
N PRO A 165 -4.66 0.33 0.26
CA PRO A 165 -5.36 -0.21 1.41
C PRO A 165 -6.20 0.86 2.08
N PRO A 166 -7.38 0.50 2.60
CA PRO A 166 -8.18 1.44 3.34
C PRO A 166 -7.55 1.84 4.67
N ARG A 167 -7.91 3.04 5.10
CA ARG A 167 -7.54 3.61 6.40
C ARG A 167 -8.74 3.67 7.35
N ASP A 168 -9.72 2.78 7.15
CA ASP A 168 -10.97 2.72 7.92
C ASP A 168 -10.78 2.22 9.36
N LEU A 169 -9.66 1.56 9.64
CA LEU A 169 -9.31 1.04 10.96
C LEU A 169 -8.13 1.78 11.60
N SER A 170 -7.45 2.65 10.84
CA SER A 170 -6.34 3.47 11.29
C SER A 170 -6.90 4.70 11.99
N VAL A 171 -6.84 4.72 13.32
CA VAL A 171 -7.23 5.86 14.18
C VAL A 171 -6.02 6.58 14.73
#